data_AF-A0A851IE48-F1
#
_entry.id   AF-A0A851IE48-F1
#
_cell.length_a   1.000
_cell.length_b   1.000
_cell.length_c   1.000
_cell.angle_alpha   90.00
_cell.angle_beta   90.00
_cell.angle_gamma   90.00
#
_symmetry.space_group_name_H-M   'P 1'
#
loop_
_entity.id
_entity.type
_entity.pdbx_description
1 polymer ?
#
loop_
_entity_poly.entity_id
_entity_poly.type
_entity_poly.pdbx_seq_one_letter_code
_entity_poly.pdbx_strand_id
1 'polypeptide(L)'
;MDNKKKKLETQIELGKKRELLDQETGEIIVVDQISKRIYGQKNFWKMYLMDFMSVLGIIDSKQLDVFIYIAENTNPSTNTFIGTYKKISKDVNVSQPTISTIMKKLQANNFIKKIQNGVWFVNPNIIMKGNDHKRQILLSYFENDEPVNELTFSRTKARQLKVESEKKIKVIEDNSEKGEK
;
A
#
# COMPACT_ATOMS: atom_id res chain seq x y z
N MET A 1 18.09 -0.23 -34.58
CA MET A 1 18.33 0.68 -33.44
C MET A 1 18.01 -0.09 -32.17
N ASP A 2 19.04 -0.69 -31.57
CA ASP A 2 18.90 -1.67 -30.49
C ASP A 2 18.47 -1.04 -29.17
N ASN A 3 17.29 -1.43 -28.73
CA ASN A 3 16.72 -1.04 -27.44
C ASN A 3 17.42 -1.85 -26.33
N LYS A 4 18.58 -1.36 -25.89
CA LYS A 4 19.40 -1.95 -24.84
C LYS A 4 18.59 -1.96 -23.54
N LYS A 5 18.10 -3.14 -23.12
CA LYS A 5 17.50 -3.39 -21.80
C LYS A 5 18.45 -2.85 -20.72
N LYS A 6 18.09 -1.72 -20.12
CA LYS A 6 18.81 -1.13 -18.98
C LYS A 6 18.58 -2.05 -17.77
N LYS A 7 19.52 -2.97 -17.53
CA LYS A 7 19.52 -3.88 -16.39
C LYS A 7 19.60 -3.02 -15.12
N LEU A 8 18.69 -3.25 -14.18
CA LEU A 8 18.72 -2.59 -12.87
C LEU A 8 19.88 -3.18 -12.08
N GLU A 9 21.05 -2.54 -12.16
CA GLU A 9 22.23 -2.97 -11.42
C GLU A 9 22.11 -2.49 -9.97
N THR A 10 21.97 -3.45 -9.08
CA THR A 10 22.07 -3.21 -7.64
C THR A 10 23.56 -3.19 -7.30
N GLN A 11 24.13 -2.00 -7.09
CA GLN A 11 25.48 -1.89 -6.55
C GLN A 11 25.40 -1.89 -5.01
N ILE A 12 26.03 -2.90 -4.41
CA ILE A 12 26.24 -2.98 -2.97
C ILE A 12 27.59 -2.34 -2.71
N GLU A 13 27.60 -1.15 -2.12
CA GLU A 13 28.84 -0.49 -1.71
C GLU A 13 29.06 -0.83 -0.24
N LEU A 14 30.09 -1.64 0.05
CA LEU A 14 30.55 -1.85 1.43
C LEU A 14 31.19 -0.54 1.88
N GLY A 15 30.51 0.18 2.78
CA GLY A 15 31.05 1.36 3.44
C GLY A 15 32.18 0.99 4.41
N LYS A 16 32.90 2.01 4.89
CA LYS A 16 33.94 1.83 5.91
C LYS A 16 33.33 1.24 7.18
N LYS A 17 34.05 0.29 7.80
CA LYS A 17 33.74 -0.24 9.14
C LYS A 17 33.54 0.91 10.11
N ARG A 18 32.39 0.93 10.80
CA ARG A 18 32.12 1.88 11.86
C ARG A 18 32.06 1.14 13.18
N GLU A 19 32.78 1.66 14.15
CA GLU A 19 32.71 1.25 15.55
C GLU A 19 31.54 2.01 16.18
N LEU A 20 30.51 1.29 16.61
CA LEU A 20 29.40 1.84 17.38
C LEU A 20 29.60 1.47 18.84
N LEU A 21 29.52 2.45 19.72
CA LEU A 21 29.55 2.24 21.16
C LEU A 21 28.13 1.98 21.65
N ASP A 22 27.88 0.80 22.21
CA ASP A 22 26.63 0.51 22.91
C ASP A 22 26.58 1.32 24.22
N GLN A 23 25.56 2.15 24.37
CA GLN A 23 25.42 3.07 25.51
C GLN A 23 25.00 2.35 26.80
N GLU A 24 24.45 1.14 26.71
CA GLU A 24 24.01 0.37 27.89
C GLU A 24 25.11 -0.54 28.43
N THR A 25 25.92 -1.14 27.56
CA THR A 25 26.94 -2.13 27.94
C THR A 25 28.38 -1.62 27.83
N GLY A 26 28.61 -0.51 27.13
CA GLY A 26 29.95 0.03 26.87
C GLY A 26 30.78 -0.77 25.87
N GLU A 27 30.18 -1.75 25.19
CA GLU A 27 30.85 -2.60 24.21
C GLU A 27 30.99 -1.89 22.85
N ILE A 28 32.12 -2.11 22.17
CA ILE A 28 32.38 -1.56 20.83
C ILE A 28 31.96 -2.59 19.79
N ILE A 29 30.87 -2.31 19.09
CA ILE A 29 30.35 -3.18 18.03
C ILE A 29 30.88 -2.67 16.68
N VAL A 30 31.72 -3.47 16.03
CA VAL A 30 32.21 -3.17 14.67
C VAL A 30 31.16 -3.60 13.67
N VAL A 31 30.49 -2.64 13.04
CA VAL A 31 29.43 -2.90 12.05
C VAL A 31 29.94 -2.51 10.66
N ASP A 32 29.80 -3.44 9.71
CA ASP A 32 29.99 -3.16 8.29
C ASP A 32 28.79 -2.33 7.78
N GLN A 33 29.03 -1.07 7.42
CA GLN A 33 27.98 -0.22 6.87
C GLN A 33 27.72 -0.60 5.41
N ILE A 34 26.81 -1.54 5.16
CA ILE A 34 26.41 -1.91 3.80
C ILE A 34 25.44 -0.85 3.26
N SER A 35 25.92 0.02 2.38
CA SER A 35 25.06 1.00 1.70
C SER A 35 24.61 0.40 0.35
N LYS A 36 23.34 0.02 0.28
CA LYS A 36 22.73 -0.48 -0.97
C LYS A 36 22.23 0.70 -1.78
N ARG A 37 23.06 1.21 -2.71
CA ARG A 37 22.63 2.23 -3.68
C ARG A 37 21.82 1.55 -4.77
N ILE A 38 20.50 1.56 -4.61
CA ILE A 38 19.58 1.04 -5.63
C ILE A 38 19.38 2.13 -6.69
N TYR A 39 20.29 2.23 -7.66
CA TYR A 39 20.14 3.17 -8.77
C TYR A 39 18.93 2.75 -9.62
N GLY A 40 17.93 3.62 -9.72
CA GLY A 40 16.77 3.41 -10.58
C GLY A 40 15.60 2.65 -9.96
N GLN A 41 15.23 2.92 -8.71
CA GLN A 41 13.90 2.57 -8.19
C GLN A 41 12.81 3.20 -9.08
N LYS A 42 12.41 2.51 -10.14
CA LYS A 42 11.20 2.86 -10.91
C LYS A 42 10.05 2.70 -9.92
N ASN A 43 9.43 3.82 -9.54
CA ASN A 43 8.21 3.79 -8.77
C ASN A 43 7.18 2.95 -9.55
N PHE A 44 6.79 1.82 -8.99
CA PHE A 44 5.79 0.92 -9.56
C PHE A 44 4.44 1.17 -8.89
N TRP A 45 3.37 0.83 -9.61
CA TRP A 45 2.04 0.82 -9.03
C TRP A 45 1.95 -0.34 -8.04
N LYS A 46 1.72 -0.01 -6.77
CA LYS A 46 1.36 -0.95 -5.71
C LYS A 46 -0.15 -1.01 -5.64
N MET A 47 -0.69 -2.23 -5.61
CA MET A 47 -2.11 -2.48 -5.38
C MET A 47 -2.25 -3.46 -4.22
N TYR A 48 -3.00 -3.09 -3.20
CA TYR A 48 -3.19 -3.91 -2.00
C TYR A 48 -4.40 -4.82 -2.21
N LEU A 49 -4.13 -6.13 -2.31
CA LEU A 49 -5.11 -7.07 -2.82
C LEU A 49 -6.37 -7.19 -1.94
N MET A 50 -6.24 -7.18 -0.62
CA MET A 50 -7.38 -7.32 0.31
C MET A 50 -8.40 -6.18 0.13
N ASP A 51 -7.93 -4.94 0.16
CA ASP A 51 -8.79 -3.76 0.00
C ASP A 51 -9.25 -3.57 -1.46
N PHE A 52 -8.48 -4.07 -2.43
CA PHE A 52 -8.90 -4.10 -3.82
C PHE A 52 -10.04 -5.10 -4.07
N MET A 53 -9.96 -6.29 -3.49
CA MET A 53 -10.96 -7.34 -3.66
C MET A 53 -12.32 -6.95 -3.07
N SER A 54 -12.32 -6.25 -1.93
CA SER A 54 -13.56 -5.74 -1.32
C SER A 54 -14.27 -4.76 -2.25
N VAL A 55 -13.52 -3.88 -2.92
CA VAL A 55 -14.07 -2.94 -3.90
C VAL A 55 -14.57 -3.68 -5.14
N LEU A 56 -13.79 -4.62 -5.68
CA LEU A 56 -14.15 -5.37 -6.89
C LEU A 56 -15.43 -6.20 -6.71
N GLY A 57 -15.64 -6.80 -5.54
CA GLY A 57 -16.83 -7.61 -5.25
C GLY A 57 -18.17 -6.85 -5.26
N ILE A 58 -18.13 -5.52 -5.24
CA ILE A 58 -19.33 -4.65 -5.16
C ILE A 58 -19.67 -4.03 -6.54
N ILE A 59 -18.77 -4.19 -7.51
CA ILE A 59 -18.81 -3.55 -8.83
C ILE A 59 -19.52 -4.45 -9.84
N ASP A 60 -20.49 -3.88 -10.55
CA ASP A 60 -21.19 -4.54 -11.66
C ASP A 60 -20.34 -4.47 -12.95
N SER A 61 -20.61 -5.33 -13.95
CA SER A 61 -19.78 -5.45 -15.16
C SER A 61 -19.47 -4.11 -15.86
N LYS A 62 -20.47 -3.28 -16.15
CA LYS A 62 -20.27 -1.96 -16.78
C LYS A 62 -19.65 -0.90 -15.86
N GLN A 63 -19.70 -1.13 -14.54
CA GLN A 63 -19.08 -0.25 -13.56
C GLN A 63 -17.57 -0.53 -13.45
N LEU A 64 -17.13 -1.74 -13.83
CA LEU A 64 -15.72 -2.13 -13.87
C LEU A 64 -14.93 -1.25 -14.83
N ASP A 65 -15.48 -0.95 -16.00
CA ASP A 65 -14.82 -0.10 -17.01
C ASP A 65 -14.56 1.31 -16.45
N VAL A 66 -15.51 1.86 -15.70
CA VAL A 66 -15.37 3.16 -15.03
C VAL A 66 -14.31 3.09 -13.93
N PHE A 67 -14.28 1.99 -13.17
CA PHE A 67 -13.28 1.78 -12.13
C PHE A 67 -11.85 1.68 -12.71
N ILE A 68 -11.67 0.90 -13.77
CA ILE A 68 -10.39 0.79 -14.49
C ILE A 68 -9.97 2.17 -15.01
N TYR A 69 -10.91 2.90 -15.63
CA TYR A 69 -10.64 4.26 -16.11
C TYR A 69 -10.16 5.21 -15.00
N ILE A 70 -10.75 5.14 -13.80
CA ILE A 70 -10.29 5.93 -12.64
C ILE A 70 -8.86 5.54 -12.25
N ALA A 71 -8.58 4.25 -12.14
CA ALA A 71 -7.26 3.74 -11.76
C ALA A 71 -6.17 4.16 -12.76
N GLU A 72 -6.45 4.09 -14.06
CA GLU A 72 -5.53 4.48 -15.13
C GLU A 72 -5.27 5.98 -15.18
N ASN A 73 -6.29 6.79 -14.91
CA ASN A 73 -6.21 8.26 -14.98
C ASN A 73 -5.87 8.90 -13.62
N THR A 74 -5.47 8.11 -12.63
CA THR A 74 -5.02 8.62 -11.34
C THR A 74 -3.60 9.17 -11.46
N ASN A 75 -3.40 10.42 -11.04
CA ASN A 75 -2.08 11.04 -11.02
C ASN A 75 -1.19 10.29 -10.02
N PRO A 76 -0.05 9.72 -10.45
CA PRO A 76 0.78 8.93 -9.57
C PRO A 76 1.40 9.75 -8.44
N SER A 77 1.63 11.05 -8.61
CA SER A 77 2.32 11.90 -7.63
C SER A 77 1.43 12.26 -6.45
N THR A 78 0.21 12.69 -6.75
CA THR A 78 -0.76 13.20 -5.78
C THR A 78 -1.86 12.20 -5.45
N ASN A 79 -1.92 11.06 -6.12
CA ASN A 79 -3.01 10.08 -5.98
C ASN A 79 -4.41 10.68 -6.22
N THR A 80 -4.50 11.73 -7.06
CA THR A 80 -5.76 12.36 -7.45
C THR A 80 -6.21 11.92 -8.83
N PHE A 81 -7.51 11.67 -8.96
CA PHE A 81 -8.20 11.46 -10.23
C PHE A 81 -9.02 12.71 -10.59
N ILE A 82 -8.85 13.20 -11.82
CA ILE A 82 -9.57 14.37 -12.33
C ILE A 82 -10.48 13.92 -13.47
N GLY A 83 -11.78 13.95 -13.23
CA GLY A 83 -12.79 13.50 -14.18
C GLY A 83 -14.19 13.96 -13.81
N THR A 84 -14.82 14.72 -14.72
CA THR A 84 -16.25 15.04 -14.61
C THR A 84 -17.09 13.88 -15.15
N TYR A 85 -18.34 13.76 -14.70
CA TYR A 85 -19.23 12.67 -15.17
C TYR A 85 -19.45 12.71 -16.68
N LYS A 86 -19.45 13.90 -17.30
CA LYS A 86 -19.54 14.06 -18.76
C LYS A 86 -18.31 13.49 -19.46
N LYS A 87 -17.10 13.74 -18.94
CA LYS A 87 -15.86 13.23 -19.51
C LYS A 87 -15.80 11.70 -19.42
N ILE A 88 -16.05 11.16 -18.22
CA ILE A 88 -16.06 9.71 -17.98
C ILE A 88 -17.10 9.02 -18.88
N SER A 89 -18.29 9.62 -19.02
CA SER A 89 -19.36 9.08 -19.86
C SER A 89 -18.95 9.00 -21.33
N LYS A 90 -18.24 10.01 -21.84
CA LYS A 90 -17.75 10.04 -23.23
C LYS A 90 -16.62 9.03 -23.46
N ASP A 91 -15.69 8.94 -22.52
CA ASP A 91 -14.47 8.14 -22.69
C ASP A 91 -14.74 6.64 -22.50
N VAL A 92 -15.65 6.28 -21.58
CA VAL A 92 -16.00 4.87 -21.27
C VAL A 92 -17.29 4.42 -21.95
N ASN A 93 -18.04 5.33 -22.60
CA ASN A 93 -19.35 5.06 -23.22
C ASN A 93 -20.38 4.47 -22.23
N VAL A 94 -20.42 5.04 -21.02
CA VAL A 94 -21.33 4.63 -19.95
C VAL A 94 -22.26 5.79 -19.58
N SER A 95 -23.51 5.49 -19.23
CA SER A 95 -24.48 6.50 -18.85
C SER A 95 -24.11 7.20 -17.54
N GLN A 96 -24.45 8.49 -17.42
CA GLN A 96 -24.19 9.27 -16.20
C GLN A 96 -24.84 8.68 -14.93
N PRO A 97 -26.06 8.09 -14.97
CA PRO A 97 -26.63 7.40 -13.81
C PRO A 97 -25.75 6.25 -13.31
N THR A 98 -25.23 5.42 -14.22
CA THR A 98 -24.33 4.31 -13.86
C THR A 98 -23.04 4.84 -13.21
N ILE A 99 -22.47 5.93 -13.74
CA ILE A 99 -21.30 6.61 -13.14
C ILE A 99 -21.62 7.12 -11.74
N SER A 100 -22.79 7.75 -11.54
CA SER A 100 -23.23 8.23 -10.22
C SER A 100 -23.34 7.08 -9.21
N THR A 101 -23.89 5.94 -9.62
CA THR A 101 -24.02 4.76 -8.76
C THR A 101 -22.66 4.19 -8.35
N ILE A 102 -21.73 4.01 -9.30
CA ILE A 102 -20.38 3.50 -8.96
C ILE A 102 -19.60 4.49 -8.10
N MET A 103 -19.67 5.80 -8.39
CA MET A 103 -18.97 6.80 -7.58
C MET A 103 -19.45 6.80 -6.13
N LYS A 104 -20.75 6.58 -5.88
CA LYS A 104 -21.29 6.41 -4.53
C LYS A 104 -20.79 5.12 -3.86
N LYS A 105 -20.77 4.00 -4.59
CA LYS A 105 -20.23 2.71 -4.09
C LYS A 105 -18.74 2.84 -3.71
N LEU A 106 -17.94 3.50 -4.55
CA LEU A 106 -16.51 3.71 -4.29
C LEU A 106 -16.26 4.62 -3.09
N GLN A 107 -17.10 5.63 -2.86
CA GLN A 107 -17.04 6.46 -1.65
C GLN A 107 -17.40 5.67 -0.39
N ALA A 108 -18.47 4.87 -0.45
CA ALA A 108 -18.92 4.07 0.69
C ALA A 108 -17.87 3.03 1.13
N ASN A 109 -17.08 2.50 0.18
CA ASN A 109 -15.99 1.55 0.46
C ASN A 109 -14.64 2.22 0.67
N ASN A 110 -14.61 3.53 0.91
CA ASN A 110 -13.40 4.28 1.19
C ASN A 110 -12.32 4.17 0.10
N PHE A 111 -12.73 3.95 -1.16
CA PHE A 111 -11.81 3.88 -2.30
C PHE A 111 -11.47 5.27 -2.83
N ILE A 112 -12.46 6.15 -2.92
CA ILE A 112 -12.27 7.57 -3.26
C ILE A 112 -12.89 8.50 -2.24
N LYS A 113 -12.24 9.65 -2.04
CA LYS A 113 -12.76 10.80 -1.29
C LYS A 113 -12.97 11.98 -2.24
N LYS A 114 -14.06 12.72 -2.06
CA LYS A 114 -14.32 13.91 -2.87
C LYS A 114 -13.52 15.08 -2.30
N ILE A 115 -12.67 15.72 -3.11
CA ILE A 115 -12.01 16.97 -2.74
C ILE A 115 -12.85 18.14 -3.24
N GLN A 116 -13.09 18.18 -4.56
CA GLN A 116 -13.89 19.20 -5.22
C GLN A 116 -14.68 18.59 -6.39
N ASN A 117 -15.56 19.36 -7.01
CA ASN A 117 -16.33 18.86 -8.14
C ASN A 117 -15.40 18.42 -9.29
N GLY A 118 -15.46 17.14 -9.63
CA GLY A 118 -14.63 16.53 -10.68
C GLY A 118 -13.21 16.18 -10.26
N VAL A 119 -12.83 16.35 -8.99
CA VAL A 119 -11.53 15.92 -8.47
C VAL A 119 -11.71 15.04 -7.25
N TRP A 120 -11.09 13.86 -7.33
CA TRP A 120 -11.26 12.77 -6.39
C TRP A 120 -9.89 12.33 -5.89
N PHE A 121 -9.79 12.06 -4.60
CA PHE A 121 -8.59 11.52 -3.97
C PHE A 121 -8.72 10.01 -3.86
N VAL A 122 -7.78 9.26 -4.41
CA VAL A 122 -7.79 7.80 -4.43
C VAL A 122 -7.00 7.26 -3.24
N ASN A 123 -7.58 6.31 -2.52
CA ASN A 123 -7.02 5.77 -1.29
C ASN A 123 -5.63 5.11 -1.54
N PRO A 124 -4.56 5.61 -0.91
CA PRO A 124 -3.20 5.06 -1.04
C PRO A 124 -3.06 3.63 -0.47
N ASN A 125 -3.97 3.22 0.42
CA ASN A 125 -4.05 1.85 0.91
C ASN A 125 -4.59 0.87 -0.12
N ILE A 126 -5.16 1.33 -1.24
CA ILE A 126 -5.68 0.45 -2.28
C ILE A 126 -4.77 0.48 -3.49
N ILE A 127 -4.48 1.67 -4.01
CA ILE A 127 -3.61 1.86 -5.17
C ILE A 127 -2.73 3.09 -5.01
N MET A 128 -1.43 2.95 -5.23
CA MET A 128 -0.48 4.07 -5.19
C MET A 128 0.78 3.74 -5.99
N LYS A 129 1.37 4.74 -6.65
CA LYS A 129 2.70 4.63 -7.26
C LYS A 129 3.77 5.27 -6.38
N GLY A 130 4.64 4.48 -5.73
CA GLY A 130 5.74 5.03 -4.94
C GLY A 130 6.28 4.15 -3.80
N ASN A 131 7.05 4.80 -2.92
CA ASN A 131 7.66 4.20 -1.73
C ASN A 131 6.77 4.30 -0.49
N ASP A 132 7.16 3.60 0.58
CA ASP A 132 6.34 3.55 1.80
C ASP A 132 6.26 4.91 2.53
N HIS A 133 7.29 5.74 2.40
CA HIS A 133 7.28 7.09 2.95
C HIS A 133 6.19 7.96 2.30
N LYS A 134 6.11 7.93 0.97
CA LYS A 134 5.05 8.60 0.22
C LYS A 134 3.66 8.06 0.58
N ARG A 135 3.54 6.74 0.78
CA ARG A 135 2.28 6.14 1.23
C ARG A 135 1.83 6.74 2.56
N GLN A 136 2.73 6.88 3.52
CA GLN A 136 2.40 7.47 4.82
C GLN A 136 1.94 8.93 4.69
N ILE A 137 2.65 9.73 3.90
CA ILE A 137 2.26 11.13 3.61
C ILE A 137 0.87 11.19 2.96
N LEU A 138 0.62 10.38 1.95
CA LEU A 138 -0.68 10.39 1.28
C LEU A 138 -1.80 9.86 2.18
N LEU A 139 -1.50 8.90 3.05
CA LEU A 139 -2.47 8.37 4.00
C LEU A 139 -2.85 9.42 5.05
N SER A 140 -1.89 10.21 5.55
CA SER A 140 -2.20 11.31 6.47
C SER A 140 -3.12 12.35 5.84
N TYR A 141 -2.93 12.67 4.54
CA TYR A 141 -3.85 13.55 3.80
C TYR A 141 -5.20 12.91 3.47
N PHE A 142 -5.26 11.58 3.40
CA PHE A 142 -6.52 10.86 3.15
C PHE A 142 -7.41 10.88 4.41
N GLU A 143 -6.81 10.57 5.56
CA GLU A 143 -7.48 10.40 6.84
C GLU A 143 -7.85 11.73 7.51
N ASN A 144 -7.01 12.77 7.35
CA ASN A 144 -7.25 14.08 7.94
C ASN A 144 -7.77 15.07 6.89
N ASP A 145 -8.80 15.84 7.24
CA ASP A 145 -9.29 16.94 6.38
C ASP A 145 -8.38 18.17 6.43
N GLU A 146 -7.49 18.25 7.43
CA GLU A 146 -6.47 19.28 7.57
C GLU A 146 -5.06 18.67 7.46
N PRO A 147 -4.10 19.35 6.81
CA PRO A 147 -2.75 18.84 6.65
C PRO A 147 -2.04 18.79 8.00
N VAL A 148 -1.78 17.57 8.50
CA VAL A 148 -0.92 17.39 9.67
C VAL A 148 0.51 17.76 9.27
N ASN A 149 1.03 18.85 9.83
CA ASN A 149 2.40 19.34 9.57
C ASN A 149 3.49 18.39 10.12
N GLU A 150 3.12 17.40 10.93
CA GLU A 150 4.04 16.48 11.59
C GLU A 150 3.76 15.03 11.19
N LEU A 151 4.72 14.42 10.48
CA LEU A 151 4.70 13.00 10.15
C LEU A 151 5.01 12.19 11.42
N THR A 152 3.98 11.80 12.18
CA THR A 152 4.15 10.80 13.23
C THR A 152 4.38 9.44 12.57
N PHE A 153 5.60 8.92 12.65
CA PHE A 153 5.98 7.60 12.15
C PHE A 153 5.39 6.49 13.02
N SER A 154 4.07 6.37 13.05
CA SER A 154 3.36 5.29 13.73
C SER A 154 3.01 4.24 12.68
N ARG A 155 3.94 3.30 12.46
CA ARG A 155 3.55 2.04 11.82
C ARG A 155 2.44 1.41 12.68
N THR A 156 1.43 0.87 12.01
CA THR A 156 0.39 -0.03 12.55
C THR A 156 -0.72 0.60 13.40
N LYS A 157 -1.80 1.04 12.74
CA LYS A 157 -3.16 0.67 13.20
C LYS A 157 -3.65 -0.50 12.35
N ALA A 158 -2.90 -1.61 12.37
CA ALA A 158 -3.54 -2.88 12.05
C ALA A 158 -4.65 -3.04 13.10
N ARG A 159 -5.89 -3.11 12.64
CA ARG A 159 -7.01 -3.58 13.45
C ARG A 159 -6.54 -4.86 14.14
N GLN A 160 -6.35 -4.81 15.45
CA GLN A 160 -5.96 -5.98 16.24
C GLN A 160 -7.01 -7.05 15.97
N LEU A 161 -6.63 -8.12 15.29
CA LEU A 161 -7.39 -9.35 15.32
C LEU A 161 -7.39 -9.80 16.78
N LYS A 162 -8.56 -9.84 17.41
CA LYS A 162 -8.69 -10.53 18.69
C LYS A 162 -8.35 -11.99 18.43
N VAL A 163 -7.11 -12.38 18.74
CA VAL A 163 -6.75 -13.79 18.84
C VAL A 163 -7.37 -14.24 20.15
N GLU A 164 -8.48 -14.97 20.03
CA GLU A 164 -9.13 -15.61 21.16
C GLU A 164 -8.16 -16.65 21.72
N SER A 165 -7.90 -16.50 23.02
CA SER A 165 -6.84 -17.15 23.79
C SER A 165 -6.78 -18.66 23.61
N GLU A 166 -5.55 -19.15 23.48
CA GLU A 166 -5.12 -20.54 23.53
C GLU A 166 -5.72 -21.31 24.72
N LYS A 167 -6.78 -22.09 24.47
CA LYS A 167 -7.16 -23.25 25.29
C LYS A 167 -7.67 -24.37 24.41
N LYS A 168 -6.73 -25.12 23.82
CA LYS A 168 -6.79 -26.57 23.50
C LYS A 168 -5.65 -26.94 22.53
N ILE A 169 -4.42 -26.88 23.01
CA ILE A 169 -3.38 -27.77 22.48
C ILE A 169 -3.26 -28.87 23.52
N LYS A 170 -3.84 -30.04 23.22
CA LYS A 170 -3.59 -31.24 24.01
C LYS A 170 -2.14 -31.65 23.72
N VAL A 171 -1.29 -31.53 24.72
CA VAL A 171 0.04 -32.13 24.73
C VAL A 171 -0.16 -33.64 24.62
N ILE A 172 0.35 -34.24 23.55
CA ILE A 172 0.54 -35.69 23.46
C ILE A 172 1.94 -35.89 24.04
N GLU A 173 2.00 -36.40 25.27
CA GLU A 173 3.27 -36.80 25.89
C GLU A 173 3.74 -38.12 25.25
N ASP A 174 4.93 -38.09 24.67
CA ASP A 174 5.69 -39.27 24.30
C ASP A 174 6.05 -40.05 25.58
N ASN A 175 5.41 -41.21 25.78
CA ASN A 175 5.88 -42.19 26.75
C ASN A 175 6.83 -43.17 26.05
N SER A 176 8.14 -42.91 26.17
CA SER A 176 9.16 -43.92 25.96
C SER A 176 9.29 -44.82 27.19
N GLU A 177 9.05 -46.11 26.95
CA GLU A 177 9.65 -47.28 27.62
C GLU A 177 9.33 -47.57 29.10
N LYS A 178 8.66 -48.71 29.33
CA LYS A 178 9.19 -49.82 30.15
C LYS A 178 8.24 -51.03 30.14
N GLY A 179 8.79 -52.21 29.87
CA GLY A 179 8.12 -53.48 30.11
C GLY A 179 8.69 -54.67 29.35
N GLU A 180 9.89 -55.12 29.71
CA GLU A 180 10.29 -56.51 29.51
C GLU A 180 9.32 -57.45 30.25
N LYS A 181 8.75 -58.43 29.54
CA LYS A 181 8.88 -59.87 29.79
C LYS A 181 8.02 -60.67 28.81
#